data_AF-A0A9N9P3Y9-F1
#
_entry.id   AF-A0A9N9P3Y9-F1
#
_cell.length_a   1.000
_cell.length_b   1.000
_cell.length_c   1.000
_cell.angle_alpha   90.00
_cell.angle_beta   90.00
_cell.angle_gamma   90.00
#
_symmetry.space_group_name_H-M   'P 1'
#
loop_
_entity.id
_entity.type
_entity.pdbx_description
1 polymer ?
#
loop_
_entity_poly.entity_id
_entity_poly.type
_entity_poly.pdbx_seq_one_letter_code
_entity_poly.pdbx_strand_id
1 'polypeptide(L)'
;MPGKSGIYLGVPELSNPTSSISKKPRYSRSLSPHYKPRRENPTRKVVDGLLELFYEERRKCTPIDEIKEILESSIVYDYNDNSEHIYRWLFKYQSTLNYKCLFGFFLLLGIGCDQDPNEAYRQFINPAKKNYPVDQILVGDCYMNGW
;
A
#
# COMPACT_ATOMS: atom_id res chain seq x y z
N MET A 1 9.94 48.79 -61.72
CA MET A 1 8.57 49.33 -61.91
C MET A 1 7.79 49.06 -60.61
N PRO A 2 6.96 50.00 -60.16
CA PRO A 2 6.87 50.41 -58.75
C PRO A 2 5.64 49.88 -57.97
N GLY A 3 5.74 49.96 -56.63
CA GLY A 3 4.65 50.28 -55.68
C GLY A 3 3.59 49.18 -55.40
N LYS A 4 2.95 49.07 -54.23
CA LYS A 4 2.73 49.98 -53.08
C LYS A 4 2.39 49.10 -51.86
N SER A 5 3.15 49.14 -50.78
CA SER A 5 2.93 49.91 -49.53
C SER A 5 1.62 49.59 -48.78
N GLY A 6 1.75 48.75 -47.74
CA GLY A 6 0.85 48.68 -46.59
C GLY A 6 1.51 49.35 -45.38
N ILE A 7 0.94 50.49 -45.01
CA ILE A 7 1.09 51.35 -43.82
C ILE A 7 1.35 50.59 -42.50
N TYR A 8 2.42 50.96 -41.78
CA TYR A 8 2.54 50.83 -40.33
C TYR A 8 2.96 52.18 -39.74
N LEU A 9 2.10 52.73 -38.88
CA LEU A 9 2.33 53.95 -38.13
C LEU A 9 2.89 53.60 -36.73
N GLY A 10 4.09 54.12 -36.45
CA GLY A 10 4.53 54.66 -35.16
C GLY A 10 4.65 53.73 -33.95
N VAL A 11 5.90 53.40 -33.58
CA VAL A 11 6.26 53.02 -32.20
C VAL A 11 7.26 54.05 -31.68
N PRO A 12 7.04 54.70 -30.53
CA PRO A 12 8.09 55.38 -29.79
C PRO A 12 8.71 54.43 -28.75
N GLU A 13 10.04 54.41 -28.71
CA GLU A 13 10.86 53.83 -27.63
C GLU A 13 10.54 54.47 -26.27
N LEU A 14 10.71 53.69 -25.18
CA LEU A 14 11.42 54.15 -23.96
C LEU A 14 11.62 53.03 -22.91
N SER A 15 12.90 52.81 -22.57
CA SER A 15 13.50 52.39 -21.30
C SER A 15 13.06 51.12 -20.54
N ASN A 16 14.00 50.16 -20.44
CA ASN A 16 14.16 49.14 -19.38
C ASN A 16 14.67 49.76 -18.04
N PRO A 17 14.81 49.03 -16.90
CA PRO A 17 14.33 47.70 -16.47
C PRO A 17 13.77 47.67 -15.02
N THR A 18 13.16 46.55 -14.57
CA THR A 18 13.42 45.93 -13.23
C THR A 18 12.67 44.62 -13.08
N SER A 19 13.40 43.59 -12.66
CA SER A 19 12.92 42.25 -12.33
C SER A 19 11.90 42.28 -11.19
N SER A 20 10.65 41.95 -11.48
CA SER A 20 9.63 41.69 -10.45
C SER A 20 9.56 40.18 -10.19
N ILE A 21 10.16 39.75 -9.09
CA ILE A 21 9.93 38.45 -8.46
C ILE A 21 8.45 38.38 -8.07
N SER A 22 7.66 37.67 -8.87
CA SER A 22 6.27 37.34 -8.54
C SER A 22 6.27 36.34 -7.39
N LYS A 23 6.03 36.84 -6.18
CA LYS A 23 5.77 36.02 -4.99
C LYS A 23 4.44 35.29 -5.21
N LYS A 24 4.50 33.98 -5.51
CA LYS A 24 3.33 33.10 -5.51
C LYS A 24 2.55 33.23 -4.18
N PRO A 25 1.21 33.22 -4.20
CA PRO A 25 0.41 33.45 -3.00
C PRO A 25 0.67 32.33 -1.98
N ARG A 26 1.01 32.74 -0.74
CA ARG A 26 1.00 31.82 0.41
C ARG A 26 -0.45 31.45 0.68
N TYR A 27 -0.85 30.23 0.33
CA TYR A 27 -2.00 29.61 0.96
C TYR A 27 -1.65 29.44 2.44
N SER A 28 -2.17 30.32 3.29
CA SER A 28 -2.28 30.04 4.72
C SER A 28 -3.21 28.84 4.86
N ARG A 29 -2.66 27.67 5.16
CA ARG A 29 -3.46 26.56 5.70
C ARG A 29 -4.04 27.06 7.01
N SER A 30 -5.32 27.38 7.02
CA SER A 30 -6.09 27.47 8.25
C SER A 30 -6.06 26.07 8.87
N LEU A 31 -5.25 25.90 9.90
CA LEU A 31 -5.29 24.71 10.74
C LEU A 31 -6.65 24.74 11.45
N SER A 32 -7.55 23.85 11.06
CA SER A 32 -8.79 23.61 11.81
C SER A 32 -8.42 23.32 13.27
N PRO A 33 -9.04 23.98 14.28
CA PRO A 33 -8.65 23.88 15.70
C PRO A 33 -8.74 22.47 16.33
N HIS A 34 -9.17 21.45 15.57
CA HIS A 34 -9.38 20.09 16.05
C HIS A 34 -8.86 19.00 15.10
N TYR A 35 -7.73 19.22 14.41
CA TYR A 35 -6.97 18.07 13.93
C TYR A 35 -6.32 17.37 15.13
N LYS A 36 -7.02 16.38 15.69
CA LYS A 36 -6.37 15.37 16.54
C LYS A 36 -5.75 14.34 15.60
N PRO A 37 -4.42 14.26 15.46
CA PRO A 37 -3.82 13.16 14.71
C PRO A 37 -4.37 11.86 15.28
N ARG A 38 -4.97 11.05 14.40
CA ARG A 38 -5.48 9.74 14.77
C ARG A 38 -4.31 8.99 15.38
N ARG A 39 -4.39 8.60 16.67
CA ARG A 39 -3.35 7.76 17.28
C ARG A 39 -3.16 6.57 16.34
N GLU A 40 -1.98 6.48 15.73
CA GLU A 40 -1.64 5.36 14.86
C GLU A 40 -1.74 4.11 15.72
N ASN A 41 -2.56 3.15 15.26
CA ASN A 41 -2.71 1.91 16.00
C ASN A 41 -1.36 1.17 15.92
N PRO A 42 -0.66 0.90 17.04
CA PRO A 42 0.66 0.31 17.02
C PRO A 42 0.66 -1.05 16.28
N THR A 43 -0.40 -1.85 16.46
CA THR A 43 -0.58 -3.13 15.76
C THR A 43 -0.74 -2.94 14.25
N ARG A 44 -1.30 -1.80 13.80
CA ARG A 44 -1.37 -1.51 12.36
C ARG A 44 0.03 -1.39 11.75
N LYS A 45 0.97 -0.74 12.44
CA LYS A 45 2.34 -0.61 11.94
C LYS A 45 3.04 -1.97 11.85
N VAL A 46 2.80 -2.84 12.84
CA VAL A 46 3.29 -4.23 12.83
C VAL A 46 2.73 -4.96 11.62
N VAL A 47 1.40 -4.96 11.44
CA VAL A 47 0.74 -5.64 10.32
C VAL A 47 1.17 -5.09 8.96
N ASP A 48 1.32 -3.77 8.83
CA ASP A 48 1.81 -3.15 7.59
C ASP A 48 3.25 -3.59 7.28
N GLY A 49 4.11 -3.74 8.30
CA GLY A 49 5.47 -4.26 8.15
C GLY A 49 5.52 -5.74 7.77
N LEU A 50 4.72 -6.59 8.43
CA LEU A 50 4.58 -8.01 8.09
C LEU A 50 4.05 -8.21 6.68
N LEU A 51 3.14 -7.35 6.23
CA LEU A 51 2.61 -7.39 4.88
C LEU A 51 3.69 -7.08 3.83
N GLU A 52 4.53 -6.08 4.08
CA GLU A 52 5.66 -5.76 3.20
C GLU A 52 6.64 -6.94 3.13
N LEU A 53 7.00 -7.50 4.29
CA LEU A 53 7.86 -8.68 4.39
C LEU A 53 7.28 -9.87 3.63
N PHE A 54 5.99 -10.15 3.82
CA PHE A 54 5.27 -11.19 3.09
C PHE A 54 5.37 -11.00 1.57
N TYR A 55 5.13 -9.78 1.07
CA TYR A 55 5.21 -9.52 -0.37
C TYR A 55 6.63 -9.54 -0.93
N GLU A 56 7.63 -9.13 -0.16
CA GLU A 56 9.04 -9.27 -0.55
C GLU A 56 9.41 -10.75 -0.69
N GLU A 57 9.07 -11.59 0.28
CA GLU A 57 9.36 -13.03 0.21
C GLU A 57 8.59 -13.74 -0.90
N ARG A 58 7.32 -13.37 -1.13
CA ARG A 58 6.57 -13.92 -2.27
C ARG A 58 7.16 -13.52 -3.62
N ARG A 59 7.72 -12.30 -3.76
CA ARG A 59 8.42 -11.88 -4.98
C ARG A 59 9.70 -12.66 -5.22
N LYS A 60 10.36 -13.13 -4.17
CA LYS A 60 11.54 -14.01 -4.25
C LYS A 60 11.18 -15.46 -4.57
N CYS A 61 9.90 -15.78 -4.66
CA CYS A 61 9.39 -17.15 -4.79
C CYS A 61 9.83 -18.07 -3.63
N THR A 62 9.97 -17.50 -2.42
CA THR A 62 10.30 -18.24 -1.21
C THR A 62 9.19 -19.28 -0.92
N PRO A 63 9.53 -20.54 -0.58
CA PRO A 63 8.55 -21.56 -0.20
C PRO A 63 7.63 -21.10 0.94
N ILE A 64 6.35 -21.47 0.90
CA ILE A 64 5.34 -20.97 1.86
C ILE A 64 5.69 -21.31 3.32
N ASP A 65 6.31 -22.46 3.57
CA ASP A 65 6.74 -22.88 4.91
C ASP A 65 7.88 -22.01 5.43
N GLU A 66 8.82 -21.61 4.56
CA GLU A 66 9.89 -20.68 4.94
C GLU A 66 9.34 -19.27 5.18
N ILE A 67 8.39 -18.81 4.38
CA ILE A 67 7.69 -17.53 4.63
C ILE A 67 6.96 -17.56 5.98
N LYS A 68 6.34 -18.68 6.35
CA LYS A 68 5.72 -18.85 7.67
C LYS A 68 6.74 -18.64 8.78
N GLU A 69 7.87 -19.32 8.72
CA GLU A 69 8.93 -19.21 9.72
C GLU A 69 9.48 -17.78 9.83
N ILE A 70 9.67 -17.10 8.69
CA ILE A 70 10.10 -15.70 8.63
C ILE A 70 9.08 -14.79 9.33
N LEU A 71 7.79 -14.95 9.04
CA LEU A 71 6.75 -14.12 9.64
C LEU A 71 6.60 -14.38 11.14
N GLU A 72 6.58 -15.64 11.56
CA GLU A 72 6.51 -16.00 13.00
C GLU A 72 7.72 -15.47 13.77
N SER A 73 8.91 -15.57 13.17
CA SER A 73 10.13 -15.00 13.75
C SER A 73 10.06 -13.48 13.85
N SER A 74 9.62 -12.79 12.80
CA SER A 74 9.50 -11.32 12.81
C SER A 74 8.49 -10.84 13.85
N ILE A 75 7.35 -11.51 13.98
CA ILE A 75 6.33 -11.20 15.00
C ILE A 75 6.94 -11.23 16.41
N VAL A 76 7.72 -12.27 16.72
CA VAL A 76 8.29 -12.46 18.05
C VAL A 76 9.49 -11.55 18.30
N TYR A 77 10.43 -11.48 17.36
CA TYR A 77 11.74 -10.85 17.60
C TYR A 77 11.79 -9.38 17.20
N ASP A 78 11.17 -8.99 16.08
CA ASP A 78 11.24 -7.61 15.59
C ASP A 78 10.17 -6.74 16.24
N TYR A 79 8.97 -7.32 16.41
CA TYR A 79 7.80 -6.60 16.89
C TYR A 79 7.45 -6.89 18.36
N ASN A 80 8.05 -7.93 18.95
CA ASN A 80 7.78 -8.34 20.32
C ASN A 80 6.27 -8.51 20.60
N ASP A 81 5.58 -9.15 19.65
CA ASP A 81 4.16 -9.46 19.69
C ASP A 81 3.95 -10.98 19.55
N ASN A 82 2.70 -11.44 19.48
CA ASN A 82 2.37 -12.85 19.30
C ASN A 82 1.41 -13.06 18.13
N SER A 83 1.54 -14.21 17.49
CA SER A 83 0.79 -14.55 16.27
C SER A 83 -0.72 -14.55 16.48
N GLU A 84 -1.22 -14.96 17.65
CA GLU A 84 -2.65 -14.96 17.95
C GLU A 84 -3.22 -13.53 18.01
N HIS A 85 -2.50 -12.60 18.61
CA HIS A 85 -2.89 -11.19 18.64
C HIS A 85 -2.95 -10.59 17.23
N ILE A 86 -1.93 -10.84 16.40
CA ILE A 86 -1.91 -10.39 15.00
C ILE A 86 -3.05 -11.02 14.19
N TYR A 87 -3.28 -12.33 14.35
CA TYR A 87 -4.39 -13.04 13.74
C TYR A 87 -5.75 -12.40 14.11
N ARG A 88 -6.01 -12.18 15.39
CA ARG A 88 -7.26 -11.56 15.88
C ARG A 88 -7.42 -10.13 15.35
N TRP A 89 -6.33 -9.40 15.21
CA TRP A 89 -6.35 -8.07 14.62
C TRP A 89 -6.73 -8.12 13.15
N LEU A 90 -6.10 -9.00 12.36
CA LEU A 90 -6.40 -9.21 10.95
C LEU A 90 -7.86 -9.64 10.73
N PHE A 91 -8.36 -10.56 11.57
CA PHE A 91 -9.76 -10.98 11.60
C PHE A 91 -10.72 -9.80 11.79
N LYS A 92 -10.38 -8.87 12.69
CA LYS A 92 -11.20 -7.70 12.99
C LYS A 92 -11.16 -6.63 11.89
N TYR A 93 -10.04 -6.51 11.17
CA TYR A 93 -9.77 -5.41 10.23
C TYR A 93 -9.62 -5.87 8.77
N GLN A 94 -10.61 -6.59 8.25
CA GLN A 94 -10.63 -7.06 6.86
C GLN A 94 -11.06 -6.00 5.82
N SER A 95 -10.79 -4.72 6.04
CA SER A 95 -11.27 -3.65 5.15
C SER A 95 -10.45 -3.51 3.86
N THR A 96 -9.21 -3.97 3.85
CA THR A 96 -8.30 -3.90 2.70
C THR A 96 -8.05 -5.30 2.13
N LEU A 97 -7.83 -5.38 0.82
CA LEU A 97 -7.52 -6.67 0.16
C LEU A 97 -6.19 -7.24 0.67
N ASN A 98 -5.21 -6.38 0.94
CA ASN A 98 -3.92 -6.79 1.46
C ASN A 98 -4.03 -7.48 2.83
N TYR A 99 -4.84 -6.93 3.75
CA TYR A 99 -5.05 -7.57 5.05
C TYR A 99 -5.84 -8.87 4.92
N LYS A 100 -6.78 -8.98 3.96
CA LYS A 100 -7.47 -10.24 3.66
C LYS A 100 -6.52 -11.31 3.11
N CYS A 101 -5.58 -10.92 2.25
CA CYS A 101 -4.54 -11.81 1.73
C CYS A 101 -3.67 -12.34 2.88
N LEU A 102 -3.11 -11.44 3.70
CA LEU A 102 -2.28 -11.85 4.83
C LEU A 102 -3.07 -12.71 5.84
N PHE A 103 -4.33 -12.38 6.10
CA PHE A 103 -5.23 -13.18 6.93
C PHE A 103 -5.47 -14.59 6.36
N GLY A 104 -5.72 -14.70 5.06
CA GLY A 104 -5.84 -15.99 4.37
C GLY A 104 -4.57 -16.83 4.52
N PHE A 105 -3.40 -16.20 4.43
CA PHE A 105 -2.12 -16.90 4.63
C PHE A 105 -1.96 -17.43 6.06
N PHE A 106 -2.40 -16.66 7.07
CA PHE A 106 -2.38 -17.09 8.46
C PHE A 106 -3.27 -18.33 8.68
N LEU A 107 -4.48 -18.33 8.10
CA LEU A 107 -5.38 -19.49 8.14
C LEU A 107 -4.82 -20.70 7.39
N LEU A 108 -4.16 -20.45 6.26
CA LEU A 108 -3.61 -21.50 5.41
C LEU A 108 -2.53 -22.33 6.12
N LEU A 109 -1.71 -21.68 6.92
CA LEU A 109 -0.54 -22.27 7.57
C LEU A 109 -0.66 -22.39 9.10
N GLY A 110 -1.80 -21.98 9.66
CA GLY A 110 -2.08 -22.03 11.10
C GLY A 110 -1.23 -21.07 11.92
N ILE A 111 -0.99 -19.84 11.44
CA ILE A 111 -0.22 -18.83 12.16
C ILE A 111 -1.14 -18.17 13.19
N GLY A 112 -0.92 -18.48 14.48
CA GLY A 112 -1.71 -17.92 15.59
C GLY A 112 -3.18 -18.37 15.61
N CYS A 113 -3.53 -19.41 14.85
CA CYS A 113 -4.87 -20.00 14.76
C CYS A 113 -4.78 -21.47 14.31
N ASP A 114 -5.88 -22.21 14.42
CA ASP A 114 -5.98 -23.53 13.80
C ASP A 114 -5.99 -23.38 12.28
N GLN A 115 -5.31 -24.31 11.60
CA GLN A 115 -5.23 -24.31 10.15
C GLN A 115 -6.62 -24.55 9.54
N ASP A 116 -7.06 -23.65 8.65
CA ASP A 116 -8.31 -23.76 7.91
C ASP A 116 -8.09 -23.36 6.43
N PRO A 117 -7.63 -24.31 5.58
CA PRO A 117 -7.38 -24.05 4.17
C PRO A 117 -8.64 -23.66 3.40
N ASN A 118 -9.82 -24.13 3.82
CA ASN A 118 -11.09 -23.82 3.18
C ASN A 118 -11.45 -22.33 3.39
N GLU A 119 -11.32 -21.84 4.62
CA GLU A 119 -11.52 -20.42 4.90
C GLU A 119 -10.43 -19.57 4.24
N ALA A 120 -9.16 -20.02 4.25
CA ALA A 120 -8.07 -19.34 3.55
C ALA A 120 -8.38 -19.13 2.06
N TYR A 121 -8.83 -20.19 1.37
CA TYR A 121 -9.22 -20.13 -0.04
C TYR A 121 -10.32 -19.08 -0.29
N ARG A 122 -11.35 -19.02 0.58
CA ARG A 122 -12.40 -17.99 0.49
C ARG A 122 -11.85 -16.56 0.59
N GLN A 123 -10.81 -16.36 1.40
CA GLN A 123 -10.16 -15.06 1.53
C GLN A 123 -9.36 -14.67 0.29
N PHE A 124 -8.77 -15.63 -0.44
CA PHE A 124 -7.98 -15.38 -1.65
C PHE A 124 -8.80 -15.22 -2.95
N ILE A 125 -9.95 -15.88 -3.10
CA ILE A 125 -10.76 -15.79 -4.33
C ILE A 125 -11.13 -14.33 -4.67
N ASN A 126 -11.51 -13.55 -3.65
CA ASN A 126 -12.01 -12.19 -3.85
C ASN A 126 -10.91 -11.23 -4.36
N PRO A 127 -9.72 -11.18 -3.74
CA PRO A 127 -8.56 -10.49 -4.30
C PRO A 127 -8.07 -11.03 -5.65
N ALA A 128 -8.03 -12.35 -5.85
CA ALA A 128 -7.54 -12.95 -7.10
C ALA A 128 -8.38 -12.53 -8.32
N LYS A 129 -9.71 -12.40 -8.16
CA LYS A 129 -10.62 -11.86 -9.19
C LYS A 129 -10.32 -10.41 -9.58
N LYS A 130 -9.62 -9.66 -8.72
CA LYS A 130 -9.20 -8.28 -8.97
C LYS A 130 -7.77 -8.19 -9.53
N ASN A 131 -7.21 -9.31 -9.99
CA ASN A 131 -5.87 -9.41 -10.58
C ASN A 131 -4.72 -9.00 -9.65
N TYR A 132 -4.83 -9.33 -8.36
CA TYR A 132 -3.68 -9.22 -7.45
C TYR A 132 -2.74 -10.42 -7.66
N PRO A 133 -1.48 -10.21 -8.12
CA PRO A 133 -0.60 -11.32 -8.53
C PRO A 133 -0.32 -12.32 -7.41
N VAL A 134 -0.10 -11.82 -6.19
CA VAL A 134 0.22 -12.67 -5.03
C VAL A 134 -0.96 -13.58 -4.67
N ASP A 135 -2.19 -13.06 -4.76
CA ASP A 135 -3.40 -13.84 -4.52
C ASP A 135 -3.65 -14.88 -5.62
N GLN A 136 -3.30 -14.58 -6.87
CA GLN A 136 -3.36 -15.58 -7.95
C GLN A 136 -2.36 -16.72 -7.73
N ILE A 137 -1.15 -16.42 -7.25
CA ILE A 137 -0.17 -17.46 -6.90
C ILE A 137 -0.69 -18.31 -5.74
N LEU A 138 -1.26 -17.71 -4.69
CA LEU A 138 -1.81 -18.45 -3.54
C LEU A 138 -3.00 -19.34 -3.94
N VAL A 139 -3.89 -18.86 -4.80
CA VAL A 139 -4.97 -19.70 -5.36
C VAL A 139 -4.38 -20.85 -6.18
N GLY A 140 -3.32 -20.61 -6.94
CA GLY A 140 -2.57 -21.65 -7.65
C GLY A 140 -1.99 -22.70 -6.69
N ASP A 141 -1.36 -22.25 -5.60
CA ASP A 141 -0.81 -23.12 -4.55
C ASP A 141 -1.93 -23.98 -3.93
N CYS A 142 -3.12 -23.43 -3.69
CA CYS A 142 -4.27 -24.18 -3.19
C CYS A 142 -4.70 -25.30 -4.15
N TYR A 143 -4.80 -24.99 -5.45
CA TYR A 143 -5.16 -25.98 -6.47
C TYR A 143 -4.10 -27.08 -6.63
N MET A 144 -2.81 -26.73 -6.57
CA MET A 144 -1.72 -27.71 -6.68
C MET A 144 -1.70 -28.67 -5.48
N ASN A 145 -2.03 -28.18 -4.30
CA ASN A 145 -2.05 -28.96 -3.07
C ASN A 145 -3.36 -29.73 -2.84
N GLY A 146 -4.33 -29.64 -3.75
CA GLY A 146 -5.60 -30.38 -3.70
C GLY A 146 -6.53 -29.95 -2.56
N TRP A 147 -6.45 -28.68 -2.15
CA TRP A 147 -7.29 -28.09 -1.10
C TRP A 147 -8.69 -27.71 -1.60
#